data_AF-A0A089LJG8-F1
#
_entry.id   AF-A0A089LJG8-F1
#
_cell.length_a   1.000
_cell.length_b   1.000
_cell.length_c   1.000
_cell.angle_alpha   90.00
_cell.angle_beta   90.00
_cell.angle_gamma   90.00
#
_symmetry.space_group_name_H-M   'P 1'
#
loop_
_entity.id
_entity.type
_entity.pdbx_description
1 polymer ?
#
loop_
_entity_poly.entity_id
_entity_poly.type
_entity_poly.pdbx_seq_one_letter_code
_entity_poly.pdbx_strand_id
1 'polypeptide(L)'
;MLSHLNEKQIQRLITRYYEGEKTTLLINEYEINARPNELYKLFPPQQEKTICFYCQVPLITLWKSRSSYLKTASKCPNCGHQDNVDCNCNNCVKRRSLTKLQQEQEKRDKINQYYKFDRQKPKLLGEISLRDQVYLAALLRVGVDENLSIILPVDSYMDQLSPTLDLTKEIVRSLANKNIICVHPQSPISAFKDDSDFPNVYYVYKVYYYVNVDAAIESLINPTPSYFKQDPEFCYAIWREISLEEIKQYLLYRLEKVGFPFTIGEKTTAVLDDLLNHFSTGQVQSLIYRAVGDATRYYQENKITKQHAANIVISSLQRMGERSVTSNWTINSFKRNYDLPQTAISQVTFDRILGIGRDGFELCPNMDLFLETPSDLED
;
A
#
# COMPACT_ATOMS: atom_id res chain seq x y z
N MET A 1 54.80 -22.11 13.39
CA MET A 1 55.51 -21.27 14.38
C MET A 1 55.56 -21.86 15.79
N LEU A 2 54.85 -22.95 16.12
CA LEU A 2 55.12 -23.77 17.33
C LEU A 2 55.54 -25.21 16.97
N SER A 3 55.87 -25.45 15.69
CA SER A 3 56.14 -26.78 15.14
C SER A 3 57.43 -27.42 15.66
N HIS A 4 58.31 -26.65 16.29
CA HIS A 4 59.52 -27.12 16.95
C HIS A 4 59.29 -27.61 18.39
N LEU A 5 58.11 -27.33 18.96
CA LEU A 5 57.73 -27.76 20.30
C LEU A 5 56.93 -29.07 20.23
N ASN A 6 57.17 -29.98 21.18
CA ASN A 6 56.36 -31.18 21.34
C ASN A 6 55.03 -30.88 22.07
N GLU A 7 54.09 -31.82 22.03
CA GLU A 7 52.75 -31.64 22.59
C GLU A 7 52.75 -31.32 24.10
N LYS A 8 53.65 -31.93 24.87
CA LYS A 8 53.80 -31.67 26.30
C LYS A 8 54.32 -30.25 26.57
N GLN A 9 55.26 -29.77 25.76
CA GLN A 9 55.79 -28.40 25.85
C GLN A 9 54.70 -27.38 25.51
N ILE A 10 53.87 -27.66 24.49
CA ILE A 10 52.75 -26.79 24.11
C ILE A 10 51.70 -26.72 25.21
N GLN A 11 51.32 -27.86 25.81
CA GLN A 11 50.37 -27.88 26.94
C GLN A 11 50.93 -27.08 28.13
N ARG A 12 52.20 -27.27 28.48
CA ARG A 12 52.85 -26.55 29.58
C ARG A 12 52.91 -25.03 29.33
N LEU A 13 53.21 -24.63 28.10
CA LEU A 13 53.21 -23.22 27.67
C LEU A 13 51.83 -22.58 27.82
N ILE A 14 50.77 -23.27 27.38
CA ILE A 14 49.38 -22.80 27.49
C ILE A 14 48.99 -22.61 28.95
N THR A 15 49.27 -23.61 29.81
CA THR A 15 48.98 -23.54 31.24
C THR A 15 49.65 -22.33 31.89
N ARG A 16 50.97 -22.19 31.71
CA ARG A 16 51.74 -21.06 32.26
C ARG A 16 51.25 -19.70 31.77
N TYR A 17 50.83 -19.61 30.50
CA TYR A 17 50.25 -18.40 29.94
C TYR A 17 48.97 -17.98 30.67
N TYR A 18 48.05 -18.90 30.93
CA TYR A 18 46.78 -18.59 31.61
C TYR A 18 46.90 -18.46 33.13
N GLU A 19 47.96 -19.00 33.75
CA GLU A 19 48.31 -18.77 35.16
C GLU A 19 48.82 -17.35 35.45
N GLY A 20 49.06 -16.54 34.41
CA GLY A 20 49.38 -15.13 34.56
C GLY A 20 50.85 -14.78 34.32
N GLU A 21 51.69 -15.72 33.87
CA GLU A 21 53.11 -15.46 33.65
C GLU A 21 53.36 -14.37 32.58
N LYS A 22 54.47 -13.63 32.71
CA LYS A 22 54.83 -12.55 31.77
C LYS A 22 55.06 -13.15 30.38
N THR A 23 54.30 -12.70 29.38
CA THR A 23 54.35 -13.27 28.03
C THR A 23 55.72 -13.13 27.37
N THR A 24 56.48 -12.08 27.70
CA THR A 24 57.85 -11.86 27.22
C THR A 24 58.82 -12.94 27.70
N LEU A 25 58.64 -13.44 28.93
CA LEU A 25 59.45 -14.55 29.45
C LEU A 25 59.13 -15.84 28.69
N LEU A 26 57.85 -16.15 28.51
CA LEU A 26 57.39 -17.33 27.78
C LEU A 26 57.86 -17.33 26.31
N ILE A 27 57.84 -16.17 25.65
CA ILE A 27 58.31 -16.02 24.27
C ILE A 27 59.80 -16.30 24.16
N ASN A 28 60.61 -15.76 25.07
CA ASN A 28 62.06 -15.95 25.07
C ASN A 28 62.45 -17.38 25.46
N GLU A 29 61.82 -17.97 26.49
CA GLU A 29 62.14 -19.30 27.00
C GLU A 29 61.84 -20.42 25.98
N TYR A 30 60.74 -20.29 25.23
CA TYR A 30 60.33 -21.27 24.24
C TYR A 30 60.77 -20.90 22.81
N GLU A 31 61.59 -19.85 22.67
CA GLU A 31 62.12 -19.34 21.39
C GLU A 31 61.01 -19.11 20.34
N ILE A 32 59.91 -18.49 20.76
CA ILE A 32 58.72 -18.29 19.92
C ILE A 32 58.83 -16.96 19.20
N ASN A 33 58.77 -16.97 17.87
CA ASN A 33 58.74 -15.74 17.10
C ASN A 33 57.32 -15.15 17.03
N ALA A 34 56.92 -14.37 18.04
CA ALA A 34 55.64 -13.66 18.07
C ALA A 34 55.66 -12.41 18.97
N ARG A 35 54.71 -11.49 18.75
CA ARG A 35 54.49 -10.37 19.67
C ARG A 35 53.84 -10.86 20.97
N PRO A 36 54.17 -10.28 22.14
CA PRO A 36 53.57 -10.63 23.44
C PRO A 36 52.04 -10.66 23.45
N ASN A 37 51.39 -9.75 22.72
CA ASN A 37 49.93 -9.66 22.68
C ASN A 37 49.29 -10.65 21.69
N GLU A 38 50.08 -11.47 20.99
CA GLU A 38 49.60 -12.39 19.95
C GLU A 38 49.91 -13.85 20.25
N LEU A 39 50.65 -14.15 21.33
CA LEU A 39 51.05 -15.52 21.67
C LEU A 39 49.86 -16.50 21.70
N TYR A 40 48.73 -16.09 22.29
CA TYR A 40 47.53 -16.93 22.38
C TYR A 40 46.94 -17.33 21.01
N LYS A 41 47.19 -16.55 19.94
CA LYS A 41 46.72 -16.86 18.59
C LYS A 41 47.48 -18.04 17.96
N LEU A 42 48.65 -18.39 18.50
CA LEU A 42 49.48 -19.47 17.99
C LEU A 42 49.12 -20.83 18.59
N PHE A 43 48.39 -20.87 19.70
CA PHE A 43 48.05 -22.10 20.39
C PHE A 43 47.13 -22.99 19.52
N PRO A 44 47.35 -24.32 19.49
CA PRO A 44 46.50 -25.22 18.73
C PRO A 44 45.06 -25.16 19.25
N PRO A 45 44.04 -25.13 18.37
CA PRO A 45 42.65 -25.02 18.77
C PRO A 45 42.21 -26.15 19.72
N GLN A 46 41.27 -25.86 20.61
CA GLN A 46 40.64 -26.87 21.46
C GLN A 46 39.57 -27.61 20.66
N GLN A 47 39.61 -28.95 20.66
CA GLN A 47 38.56 -29.78 20.05
C GLN A 47 37.35 -29.87 20.99
N GLU A 48 36.19 -29.56 20.46
CA GLU A 48 34.91 -29.72 21.15
C GLU A 48 34.34 -31.13 20.93
N LYS A 49 33.46 -31.56 21.82
CA LYS A 49 32.73 -32.84 21.64
C LYS A 49 31.66 -32.76 20.54
N THR A 50 31.19 -31.55 20.24
CA THR A 50 30.19 -31.32 19.21
C THR A 50 30.80 -31.45 17.82
N ILE A 51 30.09 -32.14 16.92
CA ILE A 51 30.55 -32.44 15.56
C ILE A 51 29.81 -31.51 14.59
N CYS A 52 30.52 -31.01 13.59
CA CYS A 52 29.91 -30.26 12.50
C CYS A 52 28.94 -31.14 11.70
N PHE A 53 27.67 -30.74 11.65
CA PHE A 53 26.62 -31.44 10.88
C PHE A 53 26.98 -31.65 9.40
N TYR A 54 27.72 -30.73 8.77
CA TYR A 54 28.04 -30.81 7.34
C TYR A 54 29.34 -31.54 7.04
N CYS A 55 30.38 -31.33 7.85
CA CYS A 55 31.72 -31.84 7.56
C CYS A 55 32.08 -33.09 8.37
N GLN A 56 31.26 -33.47 9.35
CA GLN A 56 31.47 -34.63 10.22
C GLN A 56 32.82 -34.61 10.96
N VAL A 57 33.32 -33.41 11.29
CA VAL A 57 34.53 -33.20 12.08
C VAL A 57 34.19 -32.46 13.39
N PRO A 58 34.95 -32.68 14.48
CA PRO A 58 34.79 -31.91 15.72
C PRO A 58 34.86 -30.41 15.48
N LEU A 59 33.98 -29.64 16.14
CA LEU A 59 34.11 -28.19 16.19
C LEU A 59 35.37 -27.82 16.98
N ILE A 60 35.91 -26.64 16.69
CA ILE A 60 37.08 -26.13 17.39
C ILE A 60 36.79 -24.77 18.03
N THR A 61 37.40 -24.55 19.18
CA THR A 61 37.38 -23.27 19.88
C THR A 61 38.79 -22.69 19.92
N LEU A 62 38.92 -21.42 19.51
CA LEU A 62 40.19 -20.71 19.57
C LEU A 62 40.42 -20.13 20.97
N TRP A 63 41.67 -20.18 21.39
CA TRP A 63 42.14 -19.57 22.63
C TRP A 63 41.93 -18.05 22.61
N LYS A 64 41.65 -17.49 23.79
CA LYS A 64 41.40 -16.06 23.97
C LYS A 64 42.55 -15.35 24.68
N SER A 65 42.68 -14.04 24.49
CA SER A 65 43.59 -13.25 25.34
C SER A 65 43.14 -13.31 26.80
N ARG A 66 44.08 -13.12 27.73
CA ARG A 66 43.79 -13.06 29.17
C ARG A 66 42.80 -11.94 29.52
N SER A 67 42.84 -10.85 28.77
CA SER A 67 41.98 -9.67 28.94
C SER A 67 40.62 -9.77 28.23
N SER A 68 40.36 -10.84 27.46
CA SER A 68 39.10 -10.98 26.73
C SER A 68 38.01 -11.63 27.59
N TYR A 69 36.94 -10.86 27.80
CA TYR A 69 35.71 -11.32 28.46
C TYR A 69 34.74 -12.00 27.48
N LEU A 70 34.94 -11.87 26.17
CA LEU A 70 34.07 -12.46 25.16
C LEU A 70 34.28 -13.97 25.08
N LYS A 71 33.17 -14.72 25.03
CA LYS A 71 33.18 -16.17 24.83
C LYS A 71 33.48 -16.47 23.36
N THR A 72 34.54 -17.23 23.07
CA THR A 72 34.84 -17.68 21.71
C THR A 72 33.83 -18.75 21.31
N ALA A 73 33.10 -18.51 20.22
CA ALA A 73 32.18 -19.51 19.68
C ALA A 73 32.97 -20.65 19.00
N SER A 74 32.55 -21.89 19.23
CA SER A 74 33.10 -23.05 18.53
C SER A 74 32.70 -23.03 17.05
N LYS A 75 33.64 -23.34 16.17
CA LYS A 75 33.42 -23.31 14.71
C LYS A 75 34.02 -24.56 14.05
N CYS A 76 33.42 -25.00 12.95
CA CYS A 76 34.00 -26.06 12.14
C CYS A 76 35.28 -25.53 11.47
N PRO A 77 36.41 -26.25 11.56
CA PRO A 77 37.66 -25.80 10.94
C PRO A 77 37.60 -25.77 9.41
N ASN A 78 36.72 -26.58 8.79
CA ASN A 78 36.61 -26.69 7.34
C ASN A 78 35.64 -25.66 6.74
N CYS A 79 34.42 -25.57 7.29
CA CYS A 79 33.36 -24.72 6.71
C CYS A 79 32.98 -23.50 7.56
N GLY A 80 33.58 -23.30 8.73
CA GLY A 80 33.26 -22.19 9.63
C GLY A 80 31.88 -22.29 10.33
N HIS A 81 31.20 -23.43 10.22
CA HIS A 81 29.90 -23.67 10.83
C HIS A 81 29.93 -23.50 12.36
N GLN A 82 28.96 -22.79 12.90
CA GLN A 82 28.68 -22.63 14.32
C GLN A 82 27.34 -23.32 14.60
N ASP A 83 27.26 -24.03 15.72
CA ASP A 83 26.03 -24.70 16.14
C ASP A 83 25.03 -23.70 16.74
N ASN A 84 24.50 -22.83 15.88
CA ASN A 84 23.48 -21.84 16.20
C ASN A 84 22.58 -21.57 14.99
N VAL A 85 21.38 -21.06 15.25
CA VAL A 85 20.35 -20.81 14.24
C VAL A 85 20.80 -19.76 13.21
N ASP A 86 21.59 -18.78 13.66
CA ASP A 86 22.04 -17.62 12.87
C ASP A 86 23.39 -17.83 12.17
N CYS A 87 23.88 -19.07 12.08
CA CYS A 87 25.19 -19.36 11.52
C CYS A 87 25.27 -18.94 10.05
N ASN A 88 26.29 -18.16 9.68
CA ASN A 88 26.46 -17.61 8.33
C ASN A 88 27.44 -18.41 7.44
N CYS A 89 27.73 -19.67 7.77
CA CYS A 89 28.53 -20.50 6.86
C CYS A 89 27.76 -20.79 5.56
N ASN A 90 28.49 -21.02 4.46
CA ASN A 90 27.89 -21.23 3.13
C ASN A 90 26.81 -22.33 3.12
N ASN A 91 27.01 -23.42 3.87
CA ASN A 91 26.05 -24.51 3.95
C ASN A 91 24.77 -24.12 4.70
N CYS A 92 24.90 -23.40 5.83
CA CYS A 92 23.73 -22.90 6.58
C CYS A 92 22.95 -21.87 5.78
N VAL A 93 23.64 -20.94 5.12
CA VAL A 93 23.02 -19.95 4.24
C VAL A 93 22.28 -20.65 3.10
N LYS A 94 22.94 -21.56 2.37
CA LYS A 94 22.33 -22.32 1.28
C LYS A 94 21.11 -23.13 1.75
N ARG A 95 21.21 -23.80 2.90
CA ARG A 95 20.08 -24.55 3.49
C ARG A 95 18.90 -23.64 3.81
N ARG A 96 19.13 -22.50 4.48
CA ARG A 96 18.06 -21.52 4.78
C ARG A 96 17.43 -20.96 3.52
N SER A 97 18.23 -20.64 2.49
CA SER A 97 17.72 -20.19 1.20
C SER A 97 16.86 -21.25 0.51
N LEU A 98 17.29 -22.52 0.50
CA LEU A 98 16.51 -23.63 -0.06
C LEU A 98 15.21 -23.86 0.69
N THR A 99 15.23 -23.86 2.02
CA THR A 99 14.02 -23.97 2.85
C THR A 99 13.05 -22.83 2.58
N LYS A 100 13.55 -21.59 2.45
CA LYS A 100 12.73 -20.42 2.12
C LYS A 100 12.09 -20.56 0.74
N LEU A 101 12.86 -20.95 -0.27
CA LEU A 101 12.34 -21.18 -1.63
C LEU A 101 11.26 -22.27 -1.64
N GLN A 102 11.47 -23.36 -0.90
CA GLN A 102 10.48 -24.43 -0.78
C GLN A 102 9.19 -23.94 -0.13
N GLN A 103 9.29 -23.18 0.97
CA GLN A 103 8.13 -22.57 1.64
C GLN A 103 7.37 -21.58 0.72
N GLU A 104 8.11 -20.76 -0.03
CA GLU A 104 7.51 -19.84 -1.01
C GLU A 104 6.80 -20.60 -2.14
N GLN A 105 7.38 -21.70 -2.62
CA GLN A 105 6.76 -22.56 -3.62
C GLN A 105 5.47 -23.23 -3.10
N GLU A 106 5.51 -23.81 -1.90
CA GLU A 106 4.34 -24.42 -1.26
C GLU A 106 3.20 -23.40 -1.09
N LYS A 107 3.53 -22.16 -0.71
CA LYS A 107 2.56 -21.05 -0.62
C LYS A 107 2.00 -20.67 -1.99
N ARG A 108 2.86 -20.57 -3.01
CA ARG A 108 2.46 -20.29 -4.40
C ARG A 108 1.51 -21.35 -4.92
N ASP A 109 1.79 -22.63 -4.67
CA ASP A 109 0.95 -23.74 -5.11
C ASP A 109 -0.43 -23.70 -4.45
N LYS A 110 -0.50 -23.38 -3.15
CA LYS A 110 -1.77 -23.16 -2.44
C LYS A 110 -2.59 -22.00 -3.03
N ILE A 111 -1.96 -20.85 -3.33
CA ILE A 111 -2.63 -19.71 -3.96
C ILE A 111 -3.18 -20.13 -5.33
N ASN A 112 -2.34 -20.75 -6.17
CA ASN A 112 -2.71 -21.21 -7.49
C ASN A 112 -3.88 -22.21 -7.45
N GLN A 113 -3.88 -23.11 -6.46
CA GLN A 113 -4.95 -24.07 -6.29
C GLN A 113 -6.26 -23.43 -5.84
N TYR A 114 -6.21 -22.44 -4.93
CA TYR A 114 -7.40 -21.81 -4.38
C TYR A 114 -8.06 -20.82 -5.36
N TYR A 115 -7.27 -20.07 -6.12
CA TYR A 115 -7.73 -18.98 -6.98
C TYR A 115 -7.77 -19.31 -8.48
N LYS A 116 -7.86 -20.60 -8.85
CA LYS A 116 -7.96 -21.04 -10.26
C LYS A 116 -9.06 -20.26 -11.02
N PHE A 117 -8.78 -19.89 -12.26
CA PHE A 117 -9.69 -19.12 -13.12
C PHE A 117 -11.06 -19.79 -13.27
N ASP A 118 -11.11 -21.11 -13.44
CA ASP A 118 -12.35 -21.85 -13.69
C ASP A 118 -13.26 -21.99 -12.45
N ARG A 119 -12.87 -21.40 -11.30
CA ARG A 119 -13.66 -21.47 -10.07
C ARG A 119 -14.91 -20.61 -10.14
N GLN A 120 -14.86 -19.48 -10.85
CA GLN A 120 -15.98 -18.55 -10.96
C GLN A 120 -16.47 -18.53 -12.39
N LYS A 121 -17.80 -18.63 -12.56
CA LYS A 121 -18.41 -18.45 -13.87
C LYS A 121 -18.35 -16.95 -14.21
N PRO A 122 -17.91 -16.57 -15.43
CA PRO A 122 -18.02 -15.20 -15.89
C PRO A 122 -19.46 -14.70 -15.81
N LYS A 123 -19.62 -13.46 -15.36
CA LYS A 123 -20.91 -12.78 -15.29
C LYS A 123 -21.30 -12.24 -16.64
N LEU A 124 -22.59 -12.29 -16.96
CA LEU A 124 -23.10 -11.59 -18.14
C LEU A 124 -22.99 -10.09 -17.91
N LEU A 125 -22.52 -9.32 -18.89
CA LEU A 125 -22.42 -7.86 -18.78
C LEU A 125 -23.77 -7.22 -18.38
N GLY A 126 -24.87 -7.73 -18.92
CA GLY A 126 -26.23 -7.25 -18.59
C GLY A 126 -26.70 -7.58 -17.17
N GLU A 127 -26.02 -8.47 -16.43
CA GLU A 127 -26.31 -8.76 -15.02
C GLU A 127 -25.58 -7.82 -14.06
N ILE A 128 -24.67 -7.00 -14.58
CA ILE A 128 -23.87 -6.06 -13.80
C ILE A 128 -24.60 -4.72 -13.75
N SER A 129 -24.78 -4.19 -12.53
CA SER A 129 -25.44 -2.89 -12.35
C SER A 129 -24.71 -1.77 -13.09
N LEU A 130 -25.43 -0.76 -13.56
CA LEU A 130 -24.83 0.41 -14.23
C LEU A 130 -23.71 1.02 -13.40
N ARG A 131 -23.91 1.16 -12.08
CA ARG A 131 -22.89 1.66 -11.15
C ARG A 131 -21.62 0.80 -11.13
N ASP A 132 -21.76 -0.52 -11.06
CA ASP A 132 -20.60 -1.41 -11.09
C ASP A 132 -19.90 -1.40 -12.46
N GLN A 133 -20.61 -1.17 -13.57
CA GLN A 133 -19.97 -0.97 -14.87
C GLN A 133 -19.13 0.32 -14.91
N VAL A 134 -19.62 1.41 -14.31
CA VAL A 134 -18.83 2.66 -14.15
C VAL A 134 -17.58 2.40 -13.30
N TYR A 135 -17.74 1.71 -12.17
CA TYR A 135 -16.65 1.35 -11.27
C TYR A 135 -15.60 0.49 -11.97
N LEU A 136 -16.04 -0.51 -12.73
CA LEU A 136 -15.17 -1.39 -13.49
C LEU A 136 -14.41 -0.62 -14.58
N ALA A 137 -15.09 0.22 -15.35
CA ALA A 137 -14.45 1.04 -16.37
C ALA A 137 -13.37 1.97 -15.78
N ALA A 138 -13.66 2.61 -14.64
CA ALA A 138 -12.70 3.46 -13.94
C ALA A 138 -11.49 2.69 -13.43
N LEU A 139 -11.72 1.51 -12.83
CA LEU A 139 -10.64 0.65 -12.34
C LEU A 139 -9.73 0.18 -13.48
N LEU A 140 -10.32 -0.23 -14.61
CA LEU A 140 -9.57 -0.73 -15.76
C LEU A 140 -8.73 0.37 -16.42
N ARG A 141 -9.22 1.60 -16.51
CA ARG A 141 -8.46 2.71 -17.13
C ARG A 141 -7.10 2.99 -16.49
N VAL A 142 -6.98 2.79 -15.18
CA VAL A 142 -5.73 3.08 -14.45
C VAL A 142 -4.98 1.83 -14.02
N GLY A 143 -5.66 0.68 -13.99
CA GLY A 143 -5.12 -0.51 -13.34
C GLY A 143 -4.81 -1.67 -14.25
N VAL A 144 -5.34 -1.72 -15.46
CA VAL A 144 -5.07 -2.85 -16.36
C VAL A 144 -3.65 -2.78 -16.93
N ASP A 145 -3.00 -3.93 -17.06
CA ASP A 145 -1.69 -4.02 -17.73
C ASP A 145 -1.81 -3.83 -19.24
N GLU A 146 -0.67 -3.61 -19.92
CA GLU A 146 -0.62 -3.37 -21.37
C GLU A 146 -1.20 -4.52 -22.21
N ASN A 147 -1.19 -5.75 -21.66
CA ASN A 147 -1.74 -6.92 -22.34
C ASN A 147 -3.24 -7.14 -22.05
N LEU A 148 -3.88 -6.23 -21.31
CA LEU A 148 -5.30 -6.31 -20.94
C LEU A 148 -5.68 -7.63 -20.22
N SER A 149 -4.74 -8.18 -19.46
CA SER A 149 -4.85 -9.52 -18.88
C SER A 149 -5.01 -9.48 -17.35
N ILE A 150 -4.37 -8.51 -16.71
CA ILE A 150 -4.28 -8.41 -15.25
C ILE A 150 -4.58 -6.97 -14.85
N ILE A 151 -5.38 -6.83 -13.80
CA ILE A 151 -5.53 -5.59 -13.05
C ILE A 151 -4.45 -5.59 -11.97
N LEU A 152 -3.53 -4.64 -12.06
CA LEU A 152 -2.44 -4.43 -11.13
C LEU A 152 -2.96 -4.01 -9.74
N PRO A 153 -2.14 -4.10 -8.68
CA PRO A 153 -2.56 -3.70 -7.35
C PRO A 153 -2.89 -2.22 -7.29
N VAL A 154 -3.97 -1.86 -6.60
CA VAL A 154 -4.42 -0.46 -6.45
C VAL A 154 -3.33 0.42 -5.83
N ASP A 155 -2.52 -0.12 -4.93
CA ASP A 155 -1.39 0.59 -4.31
C ASP A 155 -0.28 0.98 -5.32
N SER A 156 -0.31 0.45 -6.56
CA SER A 156 0.68 0.70 -7.60
C SER A 156 0.25 1.71 -8.67
N TYR A 157 -0.99 2.21 -8.62
CA TYR A 157 -1.51 3.10 -9.65
C TYR A 157 -0.81 4.46 -9.62
N MET A 158 -0.44 4.94 -10.81
CA MET A 158 0.14 6.28 -10.99
C MET A 158 -0.93 7.37 -10.92
N ASP A 159 -2.10 7.09 -11.51
CA ASP A 159 -3.24 8.00 -11.53
C ASP A 159 -4.23 7.70 -10.40
N GLN A 160 -4.91 8.74 -9.93
CA GLN A 160 -5.92 8.59 -8.88
C GLN A 160 -7.19 7.92 -9.43
N LEU A 161 -7.56 6.77 -8.87
CA LEU A 161 -8.79 6.05 -9.23
C LEU A 161 -10.04 6.88 -8.90
N SER A 162 -10.08 7.50 -7.71
CA SER A 162 -11.23 8.26 -7.24
C SER A 162 -10.85 9.43 -6.32
N PRO A 163 -11.75 10.41 -6.09
CA PRO A 163 -11.43 11.61 -5.30
C PRO A 163 -11.11 11.29 -3.83
N THR A 164 -11.74 10.26 -3.25
CA THR A 164 -11.56 9.91 -1.84
C THR A 164 -11.13 8.46 -1.67
N LEU A 165 -10.39 8.17 -0.60
CA LEU A 165 -10.01 6.80 -0.27
C LEU A 165 -11.23 5.91 0.03
N ASP A 166 -12.33 6.49 0.53
CA ASP A 166 -13.53 5.73 0.84
C ASP A 166 -14.26 5.30 -0.44
N LEU A 167 -14.35 6.16 -1.46
CA LEU A 167 -14.85 5.74 -2.77
C LEU A 167 -13.93 4.70 -3.42
N THR A 168 -12.60 4.85 -3.31
CA THR A 168 -11.66 3.81 -3.76
C THR A 168 -11.89 2.47 -3.06
N LYS A 169 -12.17 2.46 -1.75
CA LYS A 169 -12.55 1.23 -1.00
C LYS A 169 -13.85 0.67 -1.54
N GLU A 170 -14.85 1.51 -1.77
CA GLU A 170 -16.16 1.09 -2.24
C GLU A 170 -16.07 0.44 -3.62
N ILE A 171 -15.40 1.09 -4.58
CA ILE A 171 -15.19 0.59 -5.95
C ILE A 171 -14.61 -0.82 -5.92
N VAL A 172 -13.46 -0.99 -5.26
CA VAL A 172 -12.72 -2.26 -5.31
C VAL A 172 -13.47 -3.35 -4.54
N ARG A 173 -14.05 -3.03 -3.37
CA ARG A 173 -14.80 -4.01 -2.56
C ARG A 173 -16.11 -4.41 -3.21
N SER A 174 -16.85 -3.48 -3.81
CA SER A 174 -18.10 -3.78 -4.52
C SER A 174 -17.83 -4.79 -5.64
N LEU A 175 -16.85 -4.47 -6.49
CA LEU A 175 -16.49 -5.32 -7.63
C LEU A 175 -15.99 -6.71 -7.18
N ALA A 176 -15.13 -6.76 -6.15
CA ALA A 176 -14.58 -8.01 -5.64
C ALA A 176 -15.66 -8.88 -4.94
N ASN A 177 -16.49 -8.30 -4.07
CA ASN A 177 -17.54 -9.02 -3.35
C ASN A 177 -18.62 -9.56 -4.30
N LYS A 178 -18.89 -8.85 -5.39
CA LYS A 178 -19.83 -9.27 -6.43
C LYS A 178 -19.20 -10.23 -7.44
N ASN A 179 -17.93 -10.63 -7.29
CA ASN A 179 -17.17 -11.46 -8.24
C ASN A 179 -17.17 -10.90 -9.67
N ILE A 180 -17.15 -9.57 -9.81
CA ILE A 180 -16.96 -8.88 -11.10
C ILE A 180 -15.46 -8.81 -11.41
N ILE A 181 -14.64 -8.61 -10.38
CA ILE A 181 -13.21 -8.86 -10.40
C ILE A 181 -12.90 -9.99 -9.42
N CYS A 182 -11.92 -10.82 -9.75
CA CYS A 182 -11.51 -11.95 -8.93
C CYS A 182 -10.00 -11.95 -8.73
N VAL A 183 -9.54 -12.42 -7.57
CA VAL A 183 -8.12 -12.45 -7.24
C VAL A 183 -7.39 -13.36 -8.24
N HIS A 184 -6.33 -12.83 -8.84
CA HIS A 184 -5.54 -13.55 -9.84
C HIS A 184 -4.56 -14.53 -9.16
N PRO A 185 -4.41 -15.77 -9.65
CA PRO A 185 -3.50 -16.78 -9.07
C PRO A 185 -2.04 -16.33 -8.92
N GLN A 186 -1.58 -15.48 -9.83
CA GLN A 186 -0.20 -14.96 -9.81
C GLN A 186 0.02 -13.80 -8.83
N SER A 187 -0.99 -13.42 -8.04
CA SER A 187 -0.85 -12.40 -6.98
C SER A 187 0.36 -12.68 -6.09
N PRO A 188 1.11 -11.67 -5.64
CA PRO A 188 2.31 -11.88 -4.83
C PRO A 188 1.96 -12.53 -3.48
N ILE A 189 2.82 -13.42 -2.96
CA ILE A 189 2.58 -14.11 -1.68
C ILE A 189 2.39 -13.11 -0.53
N SER A 190 3.11 -11.99 -0.56
CA SER A 190 3.01 -10.91 0.42
C SER A 190 1.67 -10.16 0.41
N ALA A 191 0.81 -10.39 -0.59
CA ALA A 191 -0.55 -9.85 -0.61
C ALA A 191 -1.54 -10.68 0.21
N PHE A 192 -1.12 -11.82 0.76
CA PHE A 192 -1.94 -12.69 1.59
C PHE A 192 -1.47 -12.63 3.04
N LYS A 193 -2.41 -12.79 3.98
CA LYS A 193 -2.09 -12.86 5.40
C LYS A 193 -1.45 -14.22 5.69
N ASP A 194 -0.26 -14.20 6.26
CA ASP A 194 0.52 -15.42 6.56
C ASP A 194 0.11 -16.00 7.92
N ASP A 195 -1.07 -16.62 7.96
CA ASP A 195 -1.63 -17.27 9.15
C ASP A 195 -2.35 -18.59 8.80
N SER A 196 -3.15 -19.11 9.74
CA SER A 196 -3.92 -20.34 9.56
C SER A 196 -4.93 -20.29 8.43
N ASP A 197 -5.39 -19.10 8.03
CA ASP A 197 -6.41 -18.91 7.01
C ASP A 197 -5.81 -18.74 5.61
N PHE A 198 -4.48 -18.83 5.46
CA PHE A 198 -3.82 -18.70 4.17
C PHE A 198 -4.32 -19.74 3.14
N PRO A 199 -4.66 -19.35 1.89
CA PRO A 199 -4.55 -18.02 1.29
C PRO A 199 -5.87 -17.22 1.28
N ASN A 200 -6.87 -17.57 2.09
CA ASN A 200 -8.23 -17.03 2.00
C ASN A 200 -8.34 -15.55 2.35
N VAL A 201 -7.47 -15.05 3.24
CA VAL A 201 -7.44 -13.65 3.67
C VAL A 201 -6.35 -12.90 2.92
N TYR A 202 -6.73 -11.85 2.20
CA TYR A 202 -5.83 -11.07 1.36
C TYR A 202 -6.00 -9.56 1.55
N TYR A 203 -4.95 -8.81 1.25
CA TYR A 203 -4.94 -7.36 1.24
C TYR A 203 -5.48 -6.86 -0.11
N VAL A 204 -6.70 -6.32 -0.09
CA VAL A 204 -7.49 -5.89 -1.27
C VAL A 204 -6.72 -4.98 -2.24
N TYR A 205 -5.75 -4.20 -1.77
CA TYR A 205 -4.98 -3.28 -2.63
C TYR A 205 -3.61 -3.81 -3.08
N LYS A 206 -3.23 -5.02 -2.65
CA LYS A 206 -1.93 -5.62 -2.95
C LYS A 206 -1.99 -6.84 -3.86
N VAL A 207 -3.18 -7.42 -4.02
CA VAL A 207 -3.40 -8.54 -4.94
C VAL A 207 -3.52 -8.04 -6.38
N TYR A 208 -3.27 -8.94 -7.32
CA TYR A 208 -3.66 -8.78 -8.70
C TYR A 208 -5.11 -9.25 -8.85
N TYR A 209 -5.86 -8.62 -9.76
CA TYR A 209 -7.19 -9.08 -10.13
C TYR A 209 -7.26 -9.46 -11.61
N TYR A 210 -8.25 -10.26 -11.97
CA TYR A 210 -8.72 -10.40 -13.35
C TYR A 210 -10.21 -10.06 -13.41
N VAL A 211 -10.68 -9.68 -14.58
CA VAL A 211 -12.10 -9.41 -14.83
C VAL A 211 -12.83 -10.74 -15.03
N ASN A 212 -13.94 -10.92 -14.30
CA ASN A 212 -14.81 -12.09 -14.38
C ASN A 212 -16.16 -11.71 -15.04
N VAL A 213 -16.09 -11.10 -16.22
CA VAL A 213 -17.22 -10.63 -17.01
C VAL A 213 -17.07 -11.15 -18.43
N ASP A 214 -18.15 -11.57 -19.07
CA ASP A 214 -18.19 -12.14 -20.42
C ASP A 214 -18.11 -11.09 -21.54
N ALA A 215 -17.25 -10.08 -21.36
CA ALA A 215 -17.06 -9.00 -22.32
C ALA A 215 -15.58 -8.71 -22.54
N ALA A 216 -15.25 -8.22 -23.73
CA ALA A 216 -13.90 -7.80 -24.06
C ALA A 216 -13.48 -6.62 -23.16
N ILE A 217 -12.25 -6.64 -22.65
CA ILE A 217 -11.73 -5.62 -21.72
C ILE A 217 -11.80 -4.22 -22.33
N GLU A 218 -11.55 -4.10 -23.63
CA GLU A 218 -11.64 -2.85 -24.39
C GLU A 218 -13.03 -2.22 -24.34
N SER A 219 -14.08 -3.05 -24.40
CA SER A 219 -15.47 -2.62 -24.29
C SER A 219 -15.84 -2.21 -22.86
N LEU A 220 -15.21 -2.82 -21.86
CA LEU A 220 -15.39 -2.49 -20.45
C LEU A 220 -14.66 -1.21 -20.05
N ILE A 221 -13.50 -0.92 -20.65
CA ILE A 221 -12.76 0.34 -20.47
C ILE A 221 -13.54 1.52 -21.09
N ASN A 222 -14.22 1.26 -22.20
CA ASN A 222 -14.96 2.25 -22.99
C ASN A 222 -16.43 1.85 -23.14
N PRO A 223 -17.20 1.89 -22.04
CA PRO A 223 -18.59 1.48 -22.08
C PRO A 223 -19.44 2.40 -22.96
N THR A 224 -20.45 1.83 -23.63
CA THR A 224 -21.29 2.55 -24.60
C THR A 224 -22.23 3.53 -23.89
N PRO A 225 -22.17 4.85 -24.17
CA PRO A 225 -22.94 5.85 -23.42
C PRO A 225 -24.46 5.70 -23.54
N SER A 226 -24.95 5.29 -24.71
CA SER A 226 -26.39 5.13 -24.98
C SER A 226 -27.07 4.07 -24.11
N TYR A 227 -26.31 3.13 -23.52
CA TYR A 227 -26.85 2.17 -22.58
C TYR A 227 -27.21 2.81 -21.24
N PHE A 228 -26.36 3.71 -20.73
CA PHE A 228 -26.58 4.40 -19.46
C PHE A 228 -27.64 5.49 -19.58
N LYS A 229 -27.65 6.20 -20.71
CA LYS A 229 -28.61 7.29 -20.99
C LYS A 229 -30.07 6.84 -21.12
N GLN A 230 -30.32 5.53 -21.21
CA GLN A 230 -31.68 4.97 -21.09
C GLN A 230 -32.25 5.10 -19.68
N ASP A 231 -31.39 5.35 -18.68
CA ASP A 231 -31.75 5.58 -17.28
C ASP A 231 -31.29 6.99 -16.85
N PRO A 232 -32.14 8.03 -17.08
CA PRO A 232 -31.85 9.41 -16.66
C PRO A 232 -31.66 9.55 -15.15
N GLU A 233 -32.39 8.77 -14.35
CA GLU A 233 -32.28 8.79 -12.89
C GLU A 233 -30.89 8.30 -12.45
N PHE A 234 -30.41 7.21 -13.04
CA PHE A 234 -29.04 6.75 -12.83
C PHE A 234 -28.01 7.80 -13.23
N CYS A 235 -28.16 8.42 -14.41
CA CYS A 235 -27.24 9.43 -14.92
C CYS A 235 -27.13 10.63 -13.97
N TYR A 236 -28.27 11.12 -13.46
CA TYR A 236 -28.33 12.17 -12.47
C TYR A 236 -27.70 11.73 -11.13
N ALA A 237 -28.05 10.54 -10.64
CA ALA A 237 -27.57 10.02 -9.36
C ALA A 237 -26.04 9.85 -9.35
N ILE A 238 -25.46 9.25 -10.40
CA ILE A 238 -24.01 9.05 -10.47
C ILE A 238 -23.26 10.37 -10.64
N TRP A 239 -23.82 11.35 -11.37
CA TRP A 239 -23.23 12.68 -11.45
C TRP A 239 -23.15 13.31 -10.06
N ARG A 240 -24.27 13.30 -9.32
CA ARG A 240 -24.34 13.87 -7.97
C ARG A 240 -23.37 13.18 -7.01
N GLU A 241 -23.30 11.85 -7.05
CA GLU A 241 -22.39 11.05 -6.22
C GLU A 241 -20.92 11.44 -6.45
N ILE A 242 -20.47 11.48 -7.71
CA ILE A 242 -19.08 11.82 -8.02
C ILE A 242 -18.78 13.28 -7.65
N SER A 243 -19.73 14.20 -7.88
CA SER A 243 -19.60 15.61 -7.49
C SER A 243 -19.42 15.75 -5.99
N LEU A 244 -20.18 15.01 -5.20
CA LEU A 244 -20.08 15.00 -3.75
C LEU A 244 -18.71 14.53 -3.28
N GLU A 245 -18.16 13.46 -3.88
CA GLU A 245 -16.81 12.98 -3.55
C GLU A 245 -15.71 13.99 -3.95
N GLU A 246 -15.84 14.69 -5.08
CA GLU A 246 -14.91 15.77 -5.46
C GLU A 246 -14.96 16.96 -4.48
N ILE A 247 -16.15 17.31 -3.97
CA ILE A 247 -16.31 18.35 -2.94
C ILE A 247 -15.67 17.91 -1.62
N LYS A 248 -15.89 16.65 -1.20
CA LYS A 248 -15.28 16.08 0.01
C LYS A 248 -13.75 16.09 -0.09
N GLN A 249 -13.20 15.68 -1.22
CA GLN A 249 -11.75 15.73 -1.49
C GLN A 249 -11.21 17.15 -1.33
N TYR A 250 -11.87 18.13 -1.95
CA TYR A 250 -11.44 19.53 -1.86
C TYR A 250 -11.52 20.07 -0.43
N LEU A 251 -12.58 19.78 0.32
CA LEU A 251 -12.71 20.18 1.73
C LEU A 251 -11.54 19.66 2.57
N LEU A 252 -11.24 18.36 2.47
CA LEU A 252 -10.14 17.74 3.20
C LEU A 252 -8.79 18.37 2.83
N TYR A 253 -8.51 18.48 1.52
CA TYR A 253 -7.30 19.13 1.02
C TYR A 253 -7.14 20.55 1.58
N ARG A 254 -8.22 21.33 1.66
CA ARG A 254 -8.18 22.71 2.16
C ARG A 254 -7.96 22.79 3.66
N LEU A 255 -8.58 21.92 4.44
CA LEU A 255 -8.40 21.86 5.89
C LEU A 255 -6.99 21.37 6.24
N GLU A 256 -6.47 20.40 5.50
CA GLU A 256 -5.09 19.90 5.65
C GLU A 256 -4.06 21.00 5.37
N LYS A 257 -4.23 21.77 4.28
CA LYS A 257 -3.34 22.90 3.92
C LYS A 257 -3.22 23.95 5.02
N VAL A 258 -4.25 24.16 5.84
CA VAL A 258 -4.23 25.10 6.98
C VAL A 258 -3.94 24.39 8.32
N GLY A 259 -3.69 23.09 8.30
CA GLY A 259 -3.33 22.29 9.47
C GLY A 259 -4.47 22.05 10.44
N PHE A 260 -5.72 22.01 9.94
CA PHE A 260 -6.91 21.70 10.72
C PHE A 260 -7.25 20.21 10.59
N PRO A 261 -7.17 19.42 11.69
CA PRO A 261 -7.54 18.02 11.65
C PRO A 261 -9.05 17.91 11.44
N PHE A 262 -9.46 17.06 10.50
CA PHE A 262 -10.86 16.87 10.20
C PHE A 262 -11.14 15.50 9.61
N THR A 263 -12.25 14.91 10.03
CA THR A 263 -12.81 13.68 9.47
C THR A 263 -14.25 13.96 9.08
N ILE A 264 -14.62 13.61 7.86
CA ILE A 264 -15.97 13.82 7.36
C ILE A 264 -16.92 12.82 8.04
N GLY A 265 -17.95 13.34 8.70
CA GLY A 265 -19.07 12.56 9.23
C GLY A 265 -20.38 12.87 8.51
N GLU A 266 -21.45 12.14 8.86
CA GLU A 266 -22.77 12.21 8.21
C GLU A 266 -23.31 13.64 8.08
N LYS A 267 -23.20 14.45 9.15
CA LYS A 267 -23.65 15.85 9.13
C LYS A 267 -22.94 16.67 8.05
N THR A 268 -21.63 16.47 7.88
CA THR A 268 -20.87 17.21 6.86
C THR A 268 -21.27 16.76 5.47
N THR A 269 -21.41 15.45 5.27
CA THR A 269 -21.90 14.88 4.01
C THR A 269 -23.28 15.44 3.64
N ALA A 270 -24.22 15.51 4.59
CA ALA A 270 -25.54 16.07 4.35
C ALA A 270 -25.51 17.55 3.95
N VAL A 271 -24.67 18.36 4.59
CA VAL A 271 -24.50 19.78 4.22
C VAL A 271 -23.93 19.91 2.80
N LEU A 272 -22.91 19.11 2.46
CA LEU A 272 -22.29 19.18 1.13
C LEU A 272 -23.24 18.68 0.03
N ASP A 273 -24.01 17.63 0.31
CA ASP A 273 -25.02 17.11 -0.60
C ASP A 273 -26.17 18.11 -0.80
N ASP A 274 -26.65 18.75 0.27
CA ASP A 274 -27.68 19.80 0.15
C ASP A 274 -27.22 20.98 -0.72
N LEU A 275 -25.96 21.38 -0.62
CA LEU A 275 -25.40 22.43 -1.49
C LEU A 275 -25.43 22.05 -2.98
N LEU A 276 -25.32 20.75 -3.32
CA LEU A 276 -25.43 20.27 -4.71
C LEU A 276 -26.84 20.36 -5.28
N ASN A 277 -27.87 20.69 -4.48
CA ASN A 277 -29.20 21.02 -4.99
C ASN A 277 -29.24 22.37 -5.74
N HIS A 278 -28.26 23.24 -5.48
CA HIS A 278 -28.31 24.63 -5.91
C HIS A 278 -27.02 25.11 -6.58
N PHE A 279 -25.91 24.42 -6.37
CA PHE A 279 -24.59 24.87 -6.77
C PHE A 279 -23.80 23.77 -7.48
N SER A 280 -23.03 24.15 -8.49
CA SER A 280 -22.04 23.28 -9.11
C SER A 280 -20.90 22.91 -8.15
N THR A 281 -20.18 21.84 -8.47
CA THR A 281 -18.96 21.42 -7.76
C THR A 281 -17.98 22.59 -7.60
N GLY A 282 -17.70 23.34 -8.67
CA GLY A 282 -16.82 24.51 -8.62
C GLY A 282 -17.34 25.65 -7.73
N GLN A 283 -18.65 25.87 -7.65
CA GLN A 283 -19.24 26.87 -6.74
C GLN A 283 -19.16 26.43 -5.27
N VAL A 284 -19.41 25.15 -4.98
CA VAL A 284 -19.25 24.63 -3.61
C VAL A 284 -17.79 24.71 -3.17
N GLN A 285 -16.82 24.42 -4.06
CA GLN A 285 -15.40 24.62 -3.75
C GLN A 285 -15.05 26.09 -3.48
N SER A 286 -15.68 27.04 -4.16
CA SER A 286 -15.56 28.48 -3.88
C SER A 286 -16.10 28.85 -2.49
N LEU A 287 -17.23 28.25 -2.08
CA LEU A 287 -17.75 28.40 -0.72
C LEU A 287 -16.81 27.80 0.34
N ILE A 288 -16.26 26.61 0.10
CA ILE A 288 -15.27 25.96 0.98
C ILE A 288 -14.04 26.85 1.16
N TYR A 289 -13.53 27.42 0.07
CA TYR A 289 -12.38 28.32 0.10
C TYR A 289 -12.61 29.48 1.07
N ARG A 290 -13.77 30.15 0.96
CA ARG A 290 -14.16 31.28 1.80
C ARG A 290 -14.33 30.85 3.25
N ALA A 291 -15.07 29.76 3.50
CA ALA A 291 -15.31 29.23 4.83
C ALA A 291 -13.99 28.90 5.58
N VAL A 292 -13.05 28.25 4.91
CA VAL A 292 -11.73 27.91 5.48
C VAL A 292 -10.91 29.16 5.75
N GLY A 293 -10.94 30.14 4.84
CA GLY A 293 -10.24 31.43 5.04
C GLY A 293 -10.75 32.19 6.27
N ASP A 294 -12.07 32.29 6.41
CA ASP A 294 -12.69 32.96 7.57
C ASP A 294 -12.43 32.21 8.88
N ALA A 295 -12.52 30.88 8.88
CA ALA A 295 -12.20 30.07 10.05
C ALA A 295 -10.72 30.18 10.45
N THR A 296 -9.82 30.31 9.48
CA THR A 296 -8.38 30.50 9.71
C THR A 296 -8.11 31.87 10.32
N ARG A 297 -8.74 32.94 9.80
CA ARG A 297 -8.66 34.29 10.40
C ARG A 297 -9.18 34.28 11.84
N TYR A 298 -10.34 33.67 12.05
CA TYR A 298 -10.94 33.55 13.38
C TYR A 298 -10.06 32.77 14.36
N TYR A 299 -9.41 31.69 13.90
CA TYR A 299 -8.43 30.93 14.69
C TYR A 299 -7.18 31.73 15.05
N GLN A 300 -6.72 32.63 14.18
CA GLN A 300 -5.57 33.49 14.46
C GLN A 300 -5.90 34.62 15.44
N GLU A 301 -7.10 35.19 15.32
CA GLU A 301 -7.57 36.30 16.16
C GLU A 301 -8.02 35.83 17.56
N ASN A 302 -8.49 34.58 17.69
CA ASN A 302 -9.08 34.05 18.92
C ASN A 302 -8.32 32.82 19.42
N LYS A 303 -8.33 32.60 20.75
CA LYS A 303 -7.70 31.42 21.38
C LYS A 303 -8.56 30.16 21.26
N ILE A 304 -8.99 29.80 20.05
CA ILE A 304 -9.78 28.60 19.80
C ILE A 304 -8.89 27.42 19.37
N THR A 305 -9.42 26.19 19.49
CA THR A 305 -8.69 25.00 19.05
C THR A 305 -8.83 24.80 17.54
N LYS A 306 -7.87 24.09 16.93
CA LYS A 306 -7.92 23.72 15.50
C LYS A 306 -9.17 22.91 15.15
N GLN A 307 -9.59 22.00 16.05
CA GLN A 307 -10.83 21.24 15.88
C GLN A 307 -12.07 22.14 15.87
N HIS A 308 -12.10 23.14 16.75
CA HIS A 308 -13.21 24.11 16.77
C HIS A 308 -13.24 24.94 15.49
N ALA A 309 -12.08 25.38 15.00
CA ALA A 309 -11.98 26.09 13.73
C ALA A 309 -12.49 25.24 12.54
N ALA A 310 -12.13 23.95 12.49
CA ALA A 310 -12.64 23.04 11.47
C ALA A 310 -14.17 22.89 11.51
N ASN A 311 -14.76 22.80 12.70
CA ASN A 311 -16.22 22.71 12.85
C ASN A 311 -16.94 23.99 12.40
N ILE A 312 -16.33 25.17 12.62
CA ILE A 312 -16.86 26.46 12.15
C ILE A 312 -16.98 26.49 10.62
N VAL A 313 -16.05 25.86 9.90
CA VAL A 313 -16.10 25.79 8.42
C VAL A 313 -17.43 25.20 7.96
N ILE A 314 -17.88 24.10 8.57
CA ILE A 314 -19.11 23.40 8.18
C ILE A 314 -20.35 24.25 8.47
N SER A 315 -20.43 24.84 9.66
CA SER A 315 -21.53 25.76 10.00
C SER A 315 -21.55 27.00 9.11
N SER A 316 -20.37 27.50 8.69
CA SER A 316 -20.28 28.63 7.77
C SER A 316 -20.75 28.26 6.37
N LEU A 317 -20.38 27.07 5.87
CA LEU A 317 -20.82 26.55 4.58
C LEU A 317 -22.35 26.50 4.48
N GLN A 318 -23.00 25.89 5.46
CA GLN A 318 -24.46 25.80 5.51
C GLN A 318 -25.10 27.20 5.48
N ARG A 319 -24.68 28.10 6.38
CA ARG A 319 -25.20 29.47 6.44
C ARG A 319 -24.96 30.26 5.15
N MET A 320 -23.80 30.10 4.53
CA MET A 320 -23.49 30.78 3.26
C MET A 320 -24.34 30.23 2.11
N GLY A 321 -24.57 28.92 2.07
CA GLY A 321 -25.47 28.27 1.11
C GLY A 321 -26.89 28.80 1.25
N GLU A 322 -27.49 28.68 2.43
CA GLU A 322 -28.84 29.17 2.75
C GLU A 322 -29.01 30.64 2.37
N ARG A 323 -28.07 31.50 2.79
CA ARG A 323 -28.11 32.93 2.47
C ARG A 323 -28.04 33.20 0.96
N SER A 324 -27.23 32.44 0.23
CA SER A 324 -27.06 32.61 -1.20
C SER A 324 -28.33 32.23 -1.96
N VAL A 325 -29.02 31.17 -1.52
CA VAL A 325 -30.34 30.76 -2.04
C VAL A 325 -31.40 31.81 -1.73
N THR A 326 -31.54 32.24 -0.46
CA THR A 326 -32.59 33.21 -0.09
C THR A 326 -32.38 34.59 -0.74
N SER A 327 -31.13 34.99 -0.95
CA SER A 327 -30.79 36.32 -1.48
C SER A 327 -30.56 36.33 -3.00
N ASN A 328 -30.74 35.20 -3.69
CA ASN A 328 -30.37 35.01 -5.10
C ASN A 328 -28.95 35.50 -5.44
N TRP A 329 -28.00 35.25 -4.54
CA TRP A 329 -26.63 35.71 -4.74
C TRP A 329 -25.87 34.79 -5.70
N THR A 330 -25.37 35.34 -6.80
CA THR A 330 -24.51 34.61 -7.74
C THR A 330 -23.17 34.26 -7.10
N ILE A 331 -22.88 32.97 -6.98
CA ILE A 331 -21.58 32.46 -6.55
C ILE A 331 -20.72 32.21 -7.78
N ASN A 332 -19.55 32.84 -7.84
CA ASN A 332 -18.56 32.56 -8.88
C ASN A 332 -18.00 31.15 -8.68
N SER A 333 -18.09 30.35 -9.75
CA SER A 333 -17.52 29.00 -9.80
C SER A 333 -16.00 29.06 -9.86
N PHE A 334 -15.35 28.17 -9.11
CA PHE A 334 -13.92 27.95 -9.28
C PHE A 334 -13.67 27.06 -10.49
N LYS A 335 -12.46 27.17 -11.06
CA LYS A 335 -11.93 26.16 -11.97
C LYS A 335 -11.36 25.01 -11.17
N ARG A 336 -11.25 23.84 -11.80
CA ARG A 336 -10.64 22.66 -11.18
C ARG A 336 -9.24 22.99 -10.66
N ASN A 337 -8.96 22.58 -9.43
CA ASN A 337 -7.68 22.83 -8.77
C ASN A 337 -6.58 21.99 -9.43
N TYR A 338 -5.44 22.61 -9.74
CA TYR A 338 -4.28 21.93 -10.32
C TYR A 338 -3.76 20.79 -9.43
N ASP A 339 -3.79 20.98 -8.11
CA ASP A 339 -3.35 19.96 -7.14
C ASP A 339 -4.34 18.80 -7.02
N LEU A 340 -5.56 18.93 -7.55
CA LEU A 340 -6.63 17.92 -7.50
C LEU A 340 -7.18 17.69 -8.92
N PRO A 341 -6.38 17.03 -9.79
CA PRO A 341 -6.80 16.73 -11.15
C PRO A 341 -8.03 15.81 -11.17
N GLN A 342 -8.71 15.77 -12.31
CA GLN A 342 -9.88 14.91 -12.49
C GLN A 342 -9.47 13.44 -12.38
N THR A 343 -10.08 12.72 -11.45
CA THR A 343 -9.78 11.30 -11.19
C THR A 343 -10.37 10.37 -12.24
N ALA A 344 -9.92 9.12 -12.30
CA ALA A 344 -10.36 8.16 -13.32
C ALA A 344 -11.88 7.95 -13.31
N ILE A 345 -12.50 7.81 -12.13
CA ILE A 345 -13.95 7.70 -12.01
C ILE A 345 -14.67 8.96 -12.52
N SER A 346 -14.16 10.15 -12.20
CA SER A 346 -14.72 11.41 -12.71
C SER A 346 -14.62 11.53 -14.23
N GLN A 347 -13.51 11.10 -14.84
CA GLN A 347 -13.33 11.09 -16.30
C GLN A 347 -14.24 10.08 -16.99
N VAL A 348 -14.36 8.87 -16.43
CA VAL A 348 -15.30 7.86 -16.96
C VAL A 348 -16.72 8.39 -16.90
N THR A 349 -17.15 8.90 -15.75
CA THR A 349 -18.52 9.38 -15.57
C THR A 349 -18.82 10.58 -16.47
N PHE A 350 -18.05 11.66 -16.37
CA PHE A 350 -18.39 12.91 -17.06
C PHE A 350 -18.08 12.89 -18.55
N ASP A 351 -16.91 12.36 -18.94
CA ASP A 351 -16.44 12.47 -20.32
C ASP A 351 -16.98 11.33 -21.19
N ARG A 352 -17.00 10.10 -20.64
CA ARG A 352 -17.40 8.91 -21.40
C ARG A 352 -18.88 8.61 -21.26
N ILE A 353 -19.40 8.46 -20.05
CA ILE A 353 -20.75 7.93 -19.84
C ILE A 353 -21.82 9.01 -20.06
N LEU A 354 -21.67 10.14 -19.37
CA LEU A 354 -22.65 11.23 -19.46
C LEU A 354 -22.40 12.10 -20.70
N GLY A 355 -21.14 12.25 -21.12
CA GLY A 355 -20.76 13.09 -22.25
C GLY A 355 -20.92 14.59 -21.97
N ILE A 356 -20.84 14.97 -20.70
CA ILE A 356 -20.97 16.36 -20.21
C ILE A 356 -19.59 17.00 -19.97
N GLY A 357 -18.52 16.21 -19.93
CA GLY A 357 -17.15 16.71 -19.83
C GLY A 357 -16.95 17.66 -18.64
N ARG A 358 -16.54 18.90 -18.93
CA ARG A 358 -16.31 19.93 -17.90
C ARG A 358 -17.58 20.35 -17.16
N ASP A 359 -18.73 20.22 -17.80
CA ASP A 359 -20.02 20.59 -17.21
C ASP A 359 -20.34 19.73 -15.99
N GLY A 360 -19.77 18.51 -15.90
CA GLY A 360 -19.84 17.69 -14.68
C GLY A 360 -19.28 18.38 -13.43
N PHE A 361 -18.40 19.37 -13.62
CA PHE A 361 -17.82 20.19 -12.55
C PHE A 361 -18.39 21.62 -12.50
N GLU A 362 -18.70 22.19 -13.67
CA GLU A 362 -19.08 23.60 -13.83
C GLU A 362 -20.59 23.86 -13.69
N LEU A 363 -21.42 22.85 -13.96
CA LEU A 363 -22.87 22.92 -13.81
C LEU A 363 -23.34 22.22 -12.52
N CYS A 364 -24.50 22.66 -12.04
CA CYS A 364 -25.22 21.96 -10.98
C CYS A 364 -25.73 20.62 -11.55
N PRO A 365 -25.63 19.50 -10.80
CA PRO A 365 -26.28 18.26 -11.20
C PRO A 365 -27.76 18.53 -11.53
N ASN A 366 -28.15 18.23 -12.77
CA ASN A 366 -29.49 18.51 -13.27
C ASN A 366 -30.03 17.28 -14.01
N MET A 367 -31.19 16.79 -13.56
CA MET A 367 -31.86 15.64 -14.16
C MET A 367 -32.43 15.98 -15.55
N ASP A 368 -32.84 17.23 -15.78
CA ASP A 368 -33.47 17.65 -17.05
C ASP A 368 -32.54 17.44 -18.25
N LEU A 369 -31.22 17.52 -18.03
CA LEU A 369 -30.18 17.27 -19.05
C LEU A 369 -30.25 15.85 -19.65
N PHE A 370 -30.88 14.91 -18.94
CA PHE A 370 -31.00 13.52 -19.37
C PHE A 370 -32.43 13.13 -19.74
N LEU A 371 -33.42 14.01 -19.51
CA LEU A 371 -34.82 13.78 -19.88
C LEU A 371 -35.12 14.19 -21.33
N GLU A 372 -34.28 15.04 -21.93
CA GLU A 372 -34.42 15.45 -23.33
C GLU A 372 -33.97 14.31 -24.28
N THR A 373 -34.94 13.59 -24.86
CA THR A 373 -34.75 12.85 -26.11
C THR A 373 -34.72 13.82 -27.29
N PRO A 374 -34.01 13.50 -28.39
CA PRO A 374 -33.74 14.43 -29.47
C PRO A 374 -35.02 14.76 -30.26
N SER A 375 -35.61 15.92 -30.02
CA SER A 375 -36.31 16.68 -31.05
C SER A 375 -35.50 17.94 -31.31
N ASP A 376 -35.26 18.25 -32.58
CA ASP A 376 -34.68 19.50 -33.09
C ASP A 376 -33.19 19.47 -33.49
N LEU A 377 -32.73 18.35 -34.05
CA LEU A 377 -31.63 18.37 -35.04
C LEU A 377 -32.03 17.64 -36.33
N GLU A 378 -33.16 18.05 -36.90
CA GLU A 378 -33.42 17.95 -38.34
C GLU A 378 -33.93 19.31 -38.81
N ASP A 379 -33.00 20.13 -39.33
CA ASP A 379 -33.09 20.82 -40.63
C ASP A 379 -31.75 21.46 -41.01
#